data_AF-A0A1A2P911-F1
#
_entry.id   AF-A0A1A2P911-F1
#
_cell.length_a   1.000
_cell.length_b   1.000
_cell.length_c   1.000
_cell.angle_alpha   90.00
_cell.angle_beta   90.00
_cell.angle_gamma   90.00
#
_symmetry.space_group_name_H-M   'P 1'
#
loop_
_entity.id
_entity.type
_entity.pdbx_description
1 polymer ?
#
loop_
_entity_poly.entity_id
_entity_poly.type
_entity_poly.pdbx_seq_one_letter_code
_entity_poly.pdbx_strand_id
1 'polypeptide(L)'
;MTQQGALDALKFLAAEGHGQLGAVLGRLRSVAVKQGSEAELETAIDLVRQFRGLAVELASRLCADAHDFNHYSDGRQIQTSVEIEPGCRLDYRWFPDPADPANQPRTLVERHVCANGRQVSVVVSAPGILDVVGADRPPMFIDAPAEGDADA
;
A
#
# COMPACT_ATOMS: atom_id res chain seq x y z
N MET A 1 20.57 -19.78 1.96
CA MET A 1 20.31 -18.34 2.14
C MET A 1 21.63 -17.66 2.44
N THR A 2 22.05 -16.68 1.65
CA THR A 2 23.28 -15.91 1.91
C THR A 2 23.06 -14.93 3.06
N GLN A 3 24.13 -14.44 3.68
CA GLN A 3 24.03 -13.39 4.71
C GLN A 3 23.31 -12.14 4.18
N GLN A 4 23.58 -11.75 2.93
CA GLN A 4 22.90 -10.64 2.26
C GLN A 4 21.40 -10.90 2.07
N GLY A 5 21.01 -12.09 1.61
CA GLY A 5 19.59 -12.44 1.47
C GLY A 5 18.84 -12.46 2.80
N ALA A 6 19.51 -12.83 3.89
CA ALA A 6 18.92 -12.77 5.24
C ALA A 6 18.68 -11.31 5.69
N LEU A 7 19.62 -10.41 5.41
CA LEU A 7 19.48 -8.98 5.70
C LEU A 7 18.36 -8.35 4.86
N ASP A 8 18.28 -8.66 3.57
CA ASP A 8 17.22 -8.16 2.69
C ASP A 8 15.83 -8.63 3.15
N ALA A 9 15.70 -9.89 3.60
CA ALA A 9 14.47 -10.39 4.21
C ALA A 9 14.11 -9.63 5.50
N LEU A 10 15.08 -9.31 6.37
CA LEU A 10 14.85 -8.53 7.58
C LEU A 10 14.41 -7.10 7.26
N LYS A 11 15.04 -6.44 6.28
CA LYS A 11 14.65 -5.10 5.83
C LYS A 11 13.21 -5.09 5.30
N PHE A 12 12.86 -6.08 4.46
CA PHE A 12 11.50 -6.26 3.97
C PHE A 12 10.49 -6.43 5.10
N LEU A 13 10.74 -7.35 6.04
CA LEU A 13 9.84 -7.62 7.16
C LEU A 13 9.63 -6.39 8.05
N ALA A 14 10.70 -5.63 8.29
CA ALA A 14 10.61 -4.40 9.07
C ALA A 14 9.81 -3.31 8.35
N ALA A 15 10.00 -3.14 7.03
CA ALA A 15 9.21 -2.23 6.22
C ALA A 15 7.72 -2.63 6.22
N GLU A 16 7.43 -3.93 6.04
CA GLU A 16 6.06 -4.45 6.03
C GLU A 16 5.38 -4.29 7.39
N GLY A 17 6.04 -4.69 8.47
CA GLY A 17 5.53 -4.48 9.84
C GLY A 17 5.28 -3.01 10.15
N HIS A 18 6.18 -2.12 9.71
CA HIS A 18 6.01 -0.68 9.85
C HIS A 18 4.75 -0.16 9.14
N GLY A 19 4.47 -0.64 7.93
CA GLY A 19 3.28 -0.31 7.17
C GLY A 19 1.99 -0.82 7.82
N GLN A 20 1.98 -2.08 8.25
CA GLN A 20 0.82 -2.69 8.92
C GLN A 20 0.48 -1.97 10.24
N LEU A 21 1.49 -1.61 11.05
CA LEU A 21 1.29 -0.82 12.27
C LEU A 21 0.72 0.57 11.94
N GLY A 22 1.17 1.20 10.85
CA GLY A 22 0.58 2.44 10.36
C GLY A 22 -0.91 2.31 10.00
N ALA A 23 -1.29 1.22 9.33
CA ALA A 23 -2.68 0.95 8.99
C ALA A 23 -3.55 0.70 10.23
N VAL A 24 -3.03 -0.04 11.22
CA VAL A 24 -3.70 -0.26 12.51
C VAL A 24 -3.91 1.07 13.24
N LEU A 25 -2.91 1.93 13.30
CA LEU A 25 -3.03 3.27 13.90
C LEU A 25 -4.12 4.11 13.21
N GLY A 26 -4.17 4.08 11.88
CA GLY A 26 -5.21 4.78 11.11
C GLY A 26 -6.62 4.27 11.43
N ARG A 27 -6.79 2.94 11.53
CA ARG A 27 -8.06 2.32 11.91
C ARG A 27 -8.46 2.66 13.34
N LEU A 28 -7.54 2.56 14.29
CA LEU A 28 -7.78 2.91 15.69
C LEU A 28 -8.26 4.36 15.81
N ARG A 29 -7.56 5.31 15.18
CA ARG A 29 -8.00 6.73 15.14
C ARG A 29 -9.42 6.88 14.60
N SER A 30 -9.76 6.18 13.51
CA SER A 30 -11.12 6.21 12.97
C SER A 30 -12.18 5.66 13.94
N VAL A 31 -11.81 4.71 14.81
CA VAL A 31 -12.72 4.15 15.83
C VAL A 31 -12.85 5.09 17.04
N ALA A 32 -11.75 5.73 17.50
CA ALA A 32 -11.81 6.75 18.55
C ALA A 32 -12.79 7.86 18.22
N VAL A 33 -12.72 8.38 17.00
CA VAL A 33 -13.63 9.44 16.52
C VAL A 33 -15.11 8.99 16.58
N LYS A 34 -15.39 7.68 16.56
CA LYS A 34 -16.75 7.14 16.41
C LYS A 34 -17.39 6.61 17.70
N GLN A 35 -16.65 5.99 18.64
CA GLN A 35 -17.31 5.11 19.64
C GLN A 35 -16.73 4.98 21.07
N GLY A 36 -15.69 5.70 21.53
CA GLY A 36 -15.12 5.36 22.86
C GLY A 36 -14.30 6.41 23.61
N SER A 37 -13.96 6.05 24.85
CA SER A 37 -13.09 6.80 25.79
C SER A 37 -11.77 7.17 25.13
N GLU A 38 -11.63 8.45 24.81
CA GLU A 38 -10.50 9.04 24.08
C GLU A 38 -9.14 8.70 24.74
N ALA A 39 -9.11 8.57 26.06
CA ALA A 39 -7.90 8.29 26.83
C ALA A 39 -7.33 6.87 26.65
N GLU A 40 -8.19 5.85 26.64
CA GLU A 40 -7.75 4.46 26.45
C GLU A 40 -7.26 4.23 25.03
N LEU A 41 -7.88 4.92 24.08
CA LEU A 41 -7.55 4.77 22.67
C LEU A 41 -6.29 5.54 22.27
N GLU A 42 -6.04 6.72 22.85
CA GLU A 42 -4.74 7.39 22.68
C GLU A 42 -3.60 6.58 23.32
N THR A 43 -3.85 5.95 24.48
CA THR A 43 -2.87 5.04 25.11
C THR A 43 -2.52 3.85 24.20
N ALA A 44 -3.51 3.22 23.59
CA ALA A 44 -3.29 2.12 22.63
C ALA A 44 -2.55 2.60 21.37
N ILE A 45 -2.89 3.78 20.87
CA ILE A 45 -2.21 4.43 19.76
C ILE A 45 -0.74 4.68 20.09
N ASP A 46 -0.42 5.19 21.28
CA ASP A 46 0.96 5.47 21.69
C ASP A 46 1.79 4.21 21.86
N LEU A 47 1.23 3.14 22.43
CA LEU A 47 1.88 1.83 22.50
C LEU A 47 2.24 1.30 21.11
N VAL A 48 1.32 1.40 20.15
CA VAL A 48 1.57 0.95 18.77
C VAL A 48 2.63 1.83 18.08
N ARG A 49 2.64 3.15 18.33
CA ARG A 49 3.71 4.05 17.83
C ARG A 49 5.07 3.67 18.42
N GLN A 50 5.14 3.39 19.71
CA GLN A 50 6.37 3.00 20.40
C GLN A 50 6.92 1.67 19.86
N PHE A 51 6.05 0.65 19.72
CA PHE A 51 6.43 -0.64 19.16
C PHE A 51 6.95 -0.50 17.71
N ARG A 52 6.30 0.34 16.89
CA ARG A 52 6.75 0.66 15.53
C ARG A 52 8.16 1.28 15.53
N GLY A 53 8.44 2.22 16.44
CA GLY A 53 9.75 2.85 16.57
C GLY A 53 10.85 1.84 16.92
N LEU A 54 10.61 0.98 17.92
CA LEU A 54 11.55 -0.06 18.34
C LEU A 54 11.83 -1.08 17.24
N ALA A 55 10.80 -1.50 16.49
CA ALA A 55 10.98 -2.45 15.39
C ALA A 55 11.89 -1.89 14.28
N VAL A 56 11.68 -0.62 13.90
CA VAL A 56 12.52 0.06 12.90
C VAL A 56 13.95 0.23 13.40
N GLU A 57 14.12 0.64 14.65
CA GLU A 57 15.44 0.83 15.26
C GLU A 57 16.23 -0.47 15.33
N LEU A 58 15.62 -1.55 15.81
CA LEU A 58 16.24 -2.87 15.89
C LEU A 58 16.63 -3.40 14.51
N ALA A 59 15.74 -3.29 13.53
CA ALA A 59 16.03 -3.70 12.16
C ALA A 59 17.19 -2.88 11.55
N SER A 60 17.22 -1.56 11.80
CA SER A 60 18.30 -0.67 11.34
C SER A 60 19.64 -1.07 11.93
N ARG A 61 19.69 -1.38 13.24
CA ARG A 61 20.91 -1.84 13.93
C ARG A 61 21.40 -3.20 13.42
N LEU A 62 20.49 -4.13 13.13
CA LEU A 62 20.82 -5.47 12.62
C LEU A 62 21.37 -5.44 11.19
N CYS A 63 21.00 -4.43 10.40
CA CYS A 63 21.46 -4.33 9.01
C CYS A 63 22.93 -3.91 8.85
N ALA A 64 23.63 -3.56 9.94
CA ALA A 64 25.05 -3.23 10.07
C ALA A 64 25.62 -2.11 9.17
N ASP A 65 25.08 -1.89 7.98
CA ASP A 65 25.34 -0.77 7.09
C ASP A 65 24.23 0.27 7.27
N ALA A 66 24.50 1.28 8.09
CA ALA A 66 23.58 2.39 8.38
C ALA A 66 23.26 3.28 7.15
N HIS A 67 23.71 2.94 5.94
CA HIS A 67 23.60 3.84 4.80
C HIS A 67 22.32 3.67 3.98
N ASP A 68 21.63 2.52 4.01
CA ASP A 68 20.36 2.44 3.28
C ASP A 68 19.41 1.34 3.76
N PHE A 69 18.47 1.73 4.62
CA PHE A 69 17.36 0.87 5.05
C PHE A 69 16.24 0.78 4.02
N ASN A 70 16.27 1.61 2.98
CA ASN A 70 15.23 1.68 1.96
C ASN A 70 15.60 0.90 0.69
N HIS A 71 16.81 0.33 0.62
CA HIS A 71 17.28 -0.45 -0.50
C HIS A 71 17.81 -1.82 -0.07
N TYR A 72 17.64 -2.80 -0.95
CA TYR A 72 18.23 -4.13 -0.86
C TYR A 72 19.73 -4.12 -1.18
N SER A 73 20.40 -5.23 -0.89
CA SER A 73 21.83 -5.40 -1.15
C SER A 73 22.22 -5.26 -2.64
N ASP A 74 21.27 -5.45 -3.55
CA ASP A 74 21.43 -5.24 -5.00
C ASP A 74 21.07 -3.83 -5.48
N GLY A 75 20.74 -2.92 -4.56
CA GLY A 75 20.39 -1.53 -4.85
C GLY A 75 18.95 -1.31 -5.29
N ARG A 76 18.09 -2.33 -5.32
CA ARG A 76 16.64 -2.13 -5.56
C ARG A 76 15.97 -1.48 -4.37
N GLN A 77 15.00 -0.60 -4.64
CA GLN A 77 14.16 -0.01 -3.60
C GLN A 77 13.21 -1.05 -2.99
N ILE A 78 13.05 -0.96 -1.67
CA ILE A 78 12.11 -1.81 -0.91
C ILE A 78 10.67 -1.36 -1.14
N GLN A 79 10.44 -0.04 -1.21
CA GLN A 79 9.13 0.55 -1.32
C GLN A 79 9.06 1.48 -2.53
N THR A 80 7.96 1.39 -3.26
CA THR A 80 7.57 2.37 -4.27
C THR A 80 6.26 3.00 -3.87
N SER A 81 6.01 4.19 -4.39
CA SER A 81 4.81 4.93 -4.07
C SER A 81 4.27 5.63 -5.29
N VAL A 82 2.95 5.74 -5.34
CA VAL A 82 2.27 6.47 -6.40
C VAL A 82 1.16 7.32 -5.82
N GLU A 83 1.03 8.55 -6.29
CA GLU A 83 -0.06 9.44 -5.94
C GLU A 83 -1.23 9.19 -6.89
N ILE A 84 -2.37 8.79 -6.34
CA ILE A 84 -3.60 8.46 -7.08
C ILE A 84 -4.36 9.76 -7.39
N GLU A 85 -4.44 10.63 -6.39
CA GLU A 85 -4.97 11.99 -6.44
C GLU A 85 -4.28 12.83 -5.34
N PRO A 86 -4.35 14.18 -5.39
CA PRO A 86 -3.67 15.04 -4.41
C PRO A 86 -3.96 14.63 -2.97
N GLY A 87 -2.92 14.20 -2.25
CA GLY A 87 -3.02 13.76 -0.86
C GLY A 87 -3.46 12.30 -0.65
N CYS A 88 -3.71 11.54 -1.72
CA CYS A 88 -4.01 10.12 -1.69
C CYS A 88 -2.86 9.34 -2.34
N ARG A 89 -1.97 8.80 -1.51
CA ARG A 89 -0.78 8.05 -1.93
C ARG A 89 -0.94 6.58 -1.60
N LEU A 90 -0.64 5.71 -2.58
CA LEU A 90 -0.47 4.29 -2.37
C LEU A 90 1.01 3.98 -2.21
N ASP A 91 1.36 3.27 -1.14
CA ASP A 91 2.69 2.72 -0.91
C ASP A 91 2.66 1.21 -1.11
N TYR A 92 3.63 0.68 -1.84
CA TYR A 92 3.77 -0.74 -2.12
C TYR A 92 5.19 -1.23 -1.82
N ARG A 93 5.32 -2.38 -1.16
CA ARG A 93 6.60 -2.97 -0.76
C ARG A 93 6.88 -4.22 -1.58
N TRP A 94 8.08 -4.28 -2.12
CA TRP A 94 8.52 -5.36 -3.00
C TRP A 94 9.14 -6.46 -2.20
N PHE A 95 8.81 -7.71 -2.49
CA PHE A 95 9.52 -8.82 -1.87
C PHE A 95 10.98 -8.86 -2.38
N PRO A 96 11.98 -9.22 -1.56
CA PRO A 96 13.37 -9.23 -2.00
C PRO A 96 13.64 -10.23 -3.13
N ASP A 97 12.92 -11.36 -3.16
CA ASP A 97 13.01 -12.32 -4.28
C ASP A 97 12.23 -11.79 -5.50
N PRO A 98 12.88 -11.46 -6.63
CA PRO A 98 12.19 -11.00 -7.84
C PRO A 98 11.23 -12.05 -8.44
N ALA A 99 11.43 -13.33 -8.16
CA ALA A 99 10.55 -14.40 -8.62
C ALA A 99 9.30 -14.57 -7.76
N ASP A 100 9.20 -13.88 -6.61
CA ASP A 100 8.05 -13.99 -5.72
C ASP A 100 6.74 -13.64 -6.45
N PRO A 101 5.64 -14.40 -6.24
CA PRO A 101 4.34 -14.08 -6.83
C PRO A 101 3.85 -12.66 -6.52
N ALA A 102 4.21 -12.11 -5.35
CA ALA A 102 3.94 -10.73 -4.97
C ALA A 102 4.73 -9.70 -5.79
N ASN A 103 5.68 -10.10 -6.64
CA ASN A 103 6.36 -9.19 -7.56
C ASN A 103 5.86 -9.31 -9.01
N GLN A 104 4.96 -10.26 -9.28
CA GLN A 104 4.38 -10.47 -10.61
C GLN A 104 3.29 -9.43 -10.94
N PRO A 105 3.08 -9.14 -12.24
CA PRO A 105 2.08 -8.17 -12.67
C PRO A 105 0.68 -8.48 -12.13
N ARG A 106 0.05 -7.50 -11.46
CA ARG A 106 -1.32 -7.63 -10.93
C ARG A 106 -1.92 -6.28 -10.54
N THR A 107 -3.23 -6.26 -10.38
CA THR A 107 -3.97 -5.10 -9.85
C THR A 107 -3.92 -5.08 -8.33
N LEU A 108 -3.48 -3.97 -7.75
CA LEU A 108 -3.51 -3.72 -6.30
C LEU A 108 -4.80 -3.03 -5.87
N VAL A 109 -5.24 -2.06 -6.69
CA VAL A 109 -6.45 -1.28 -6.45
C VAL A 109 -7.25 -1.27 -7.74
N GLU A 110 -8.49 -1.75 -7.68
CA GLU A 110 -9.39 -1.79 -8.83
C GLU A 110 -10.43 -0.66 -8.71
N ARG A 111 -10.57 0.15 -9.77
CA ARG A 111 -11.64 1.15 -9.95
C ARG A 111 -11.84 2.08 -8.74
N HIS A 112 -10.75 2.61 -8.17
CA HIS A 112 -10.84 3.67 -7.17
C HIS A 112 -11.47 4.92 -7.77
N VAL A 113 -12.52 5.44 -7.13
CA VAL A 113 -13.21 6.67 -7.54
C VAL A 113 -12.54 7.86 -6.84
N CYS A 114 -11.87 8.69 -7.62
CA CYS A 114 -11.24 9.93 -7.13
C CYS A 114 -12.31 10.98 -6.79
N ALA A 115 -11.94 12.02 -6.04
CA ALA A 115 -12.82 13.12 -5.66
C ALA A 115 -13.42 13.88 -6.87
N ASN A 116 -12.74 13.86 -8.02
CA ASN A 116 -13.23 14.43 -9.28
C ASN A 116 -14.12 13.47 -10.10
N GLY A 117 -14.47 12.29 -9.57
CA GLY A 117 -15.29 11.27 -10.23
C GLY A 117 -14.54 10.35 -11.19
N ARG A 118 -13.23 10.55 -11.44
CA ARG A 118 -12.42 9.68 -12.29
C ARG A 118 -12.23 8.31 -11.64
N GLN A 119 -12.35 7.25 -12.43
CA GLN A 119 -11.98 5.90 -12.00
C GLN A 119 -10.55 5.58 -12.39
N VAL A 120 -9.77 5.12 -11.42
CA VAL A 120 -8.38 4.72 -11.61
C VAL A 120 -8.14 3.35 -11.01
N SER A 121 -7.26 2.59 -11.64
CA SER A 121 -6.73 1.33 -11.10
C SER A 121 -5.23 1.46 -10.91
N VAL A 122 -4.69 0.85 -9.86
CA VAL A 122 -3.25 0.81 -9.63
C VAL A 122 -2.77 -0.61 -9.86
N VAL A 123 -1.77 -0.75 -10.72
CA VAL A 123 -1.20 -2.04 -11.11
C VAL A 123 0.29 -2.08 -10.77
N VAL A 124 0.73 -3.24 -10.32
CA VAL A 124 2.14 -3.65 -10.34
C VAL A 124 2.41 -4.13 -11.76
N SER A 125 3.32 -3.49 -12.49
CA SER A 125 3.68 -3.86 -13.86
C SER A 125 5.01 -4.61 -13.95
N ALA A 126 5.93 -4.31 -13.04
CA ALA A 126 7.21 -5.01 -12.85
C ALA A 126 7.73 -4.76 -11.42
N PRO A 127 8.72 -5.53 -10.94
CA PRO A 127 9.39 -5.26 -9.68
C PRO A 127 9.89 -3.81 -9.59
N GLY A 128 9.41 -3.05 -8.61
CA GLY A 128 9.78 -1.65 -8.45
C GLY A 128 8.92 -0.65 -9.24
N ILE A 129 7.87 -1.09 -9.94
CA ILE A 129 7.06 -0.21 -10.80
C ILE A 129 5.58 -0.32 -10.44
N LEU A 130 4.98 0.83 -10.13
CA LEU A 130 3.54 1.01 -9.97
C LEU A 130 3.02 1.92 -11.08
N ASP A 131 1.97 1.48 -11.77
CA ASP A 131 1.30 2.28 -12.78
C ASP A 131 -0.13 2.62 -12.34
N VAL A 132 -0.55 3.85 -12.61
CA VAL A 132 -1.94 4.30 -12.42
C VAL A 132 -2.61 4.33 -13.79
N VAL A 133 -3.61 3.49 -13.97
CA VAL A 133 -4.38 3.38 -15.22
C VAL A 133 -5.72 4.08 -15.02
N GLY A 134 -5.95 5.15 -15.78
CA GLY A 134 -7.25 5.84 -15.82
C GLY A 134 -8.20 5.15 -16.79
N ALA A 135 -9.44 4.92 -16.37
CA ALA A 135 -10.52 4.63 -17.30
C ALA A 135 -11.12 5.97 -17.75
N ASP A 136 -10.70 6.50 -18.89
CA ASP A 136 -11.32 7.69 -19.53
C ASP A 136 -12.71 7.38 -20.12
N ARG A 137 -13.26 6.19 -19.88
CA ARG A 137 -14.54 5.79 -20.44
C ARG A 137 -15.65 6.05 -19.42
N PRO A 138 -16.61 6.98 -19.68
CA PRO A 138 -17.84 7.00 -18.91
C PRO A 138 -18.53 5.63 -19.01
N PRO A 139 -19.28 5.19 -17.99
CA PRO A 139 -20.06 3.97 -18.10
C PRO A 139 -20.94 4.08 -19.34
N MET A 140 -20.75 3.18 -20.31
CA MET A 140 -21.73 3.00 -21.38
C MET A 140 -22.99 2.45 -20.69
N PHE A 141 -23.91 3.36 -20.34
CA PHE A 141 -25.31 2.99 -20.29
C PHE A 141 -25.67 2.59 -21.72
N ILE A 142 -25.75 1.30 -21.97
CA ILE A 142 -26.46 0.80 -23.15
C ILE A 142 -27.92 1.04 -22.78
N ASP A 143 -28.47 2.19 -23.19
CA ASP A 143 -29.91 2.35 -23.23
C ASP A 143 -30.44 1.23 -24.11
N ALA A 144 -31.11 0.26 -23.49
CA ALA A 144 -31.89 -0.71 -24.23
C ALA A 144 -32.86 0.09 -25.13
N PRO A 145 -32.95 -0.22 -26.43
CA PRO A 145 -33.94 0.43 -27.26
C PRO A 145 -35.30 0.17 -26.62
N ALA A 146 -36.06 1.24 -26.36
CA ALA A 146 -37.46 1.15 -26.02
C ALA A 146 -38.13 0.30 -27.12
N GLU A 147 -38.57 -0.90 -26.76
CA GLU A 147 -39.43 -1.70 -27.62
C GLU A 147 -40.66 -0.84 -27.93
N GLY A 148 -40.68 -0.33 -29.16
CA GLY A 148 -41.81 0.41 -29.69
C GLY A 148 -43.01 -0.51 -29.78
N ASP A 149 -44.13 0.02 -29.31
CA ASP A 149 -45.47 -0.45 -29.58
C ASP A 149 -45.60 -0.91 -31.04
N ALA A 150 -45.91 -2.20 -31.21
CA ALA A 150 -46.60 -2.67 -32.39
C ALA A 150 -48.07 -2.90 -31.98
N ASP A 151 -48.89 -1.92 -32.38
CA ASP A 151 -50.31 -1.97 -32.78
C ASP A 151 -51.03 -3.34 -32.63
N ALA A 152 -52.18 -3.38 -31.93
CA ALA A 152 -53.53 -3.04 -32.43
C ALA A 152 -54.12 -4.10 -33.37
#